data_AF-A0A9J6FXL0-F1
#
_entry.id   AF-A0A9J6FXL0-F1
#
_cell.length_a   1.000
_cell.length_b   1.000
_cell.length_c   1.000
_cell.angle_alpha   90.00
_cell.angle_beta   90.00
_cell.angle_gamma   90.00
#
_symmetry.space_group_name_H-M   'P 1'
#
loop_
_entity.id
_entity.type
_entity.pdbx_description
1 polymer ?
#
loop_
_entity_poly.entity_id
_entity_poly.type
_entity_poly.pdbx_seq_one_letter_code
_entity_poly.pdbx_strand_id
1 'polypeptide(L)' 'MDPCPTAVKHPLDDERVIFLSFDPCHILKNVRSQFLEREFTDGTGVISGTLVQKLYEHQKRMTLKLGTNLTRKHVPVQP' A
#
# COMPACT_ATOMS: atom_id res chain seq x y z
N MET A 1 -0.05 -5.34 23.94
CA MET A 1 0.49 -6.50 23.20
C MET A 1 1.98 -6.29 23.11
N ASP A 2 2.76 -7.21 23.67
CA ASP A 2 4.21 -7.17 23.52
C ASP A 2 4.57 -7.39 22.05
N PRO A 3 5.61 -6.72 21.51
CA PRO A 3 6.00 -6.88 20.12
C PRO A 3 6.46 -8.32 19.87
N CYS A 4 5.86 -8.97 18.87
CA CYS A 4 6.33 -10.26 18.40
C CYS A 4 7.78 -10.11 17.88
N PRO A 5 8.75 -10.89 18.37
CA PRO A 5 10.12 -10.80 17.90
C PRO A 5 10.18 -11.17 16.42
N THR A 6 10.87 -10.35 15.62
CA THR A 6 11.02 -10.54 14.16
C THR A 6 12.03 -11.64 13.81
N ALA A 7 12.61 -12.28 14.81
CA ALA A 7 13.54 -13.37 14.67
C ALA A 7 13.37 -14.36 15.83
N VAL A 8 13.54 -15.65 15.53
CA VAL A 8 13.49 -16.74 16.51
C VAL A 8 14.67 -17.69 16.29
N LYS A 9 15.11 -18.38 17.34
CA LYS A 9 16.13 -19.43 17.20
C LYS A 9 15.54 -20.65 16.51
N HIS A 10 16.37 -21.37 15.75
CA HIS A 10 15.97 -22.65 15.19
C HIS A 10 15.80 -23.69 16.31
N PRO A 11 14.71 -24.48 16.33
CA PRO A 11 14.37 -25.35 17.47
C PRO A 11 15.35 -26.49 17.75
N LEU A 12 16.32 -26.73 16.86
CA LEU A 12 17.33 -27.79 16.96
C LEU A 12 18.77 -27.27 16.87
N ASP A 13 18.98 -25.97 16.63
CA ASP A 13 20.30 -25.38 16.45
C ASP A 13 20.28 -23.91 16.91
N ASP A 14 20.79 -23.66 18.11
CA ASP A 14 20.75 -22.35 18.76
C ASP A 14 21.62 -21.28 18.06
N GLU A 15 22.54 -21.69 17.19
CA GLU A 15 23.40 -20.80 16.40
C GLU A 15 22.70 -20.32 15.12
N ARG A 16 21.57 -20.93 14.73
CA ARG A 16 20.78 -20.53 13.57
C ARG A 16 19.59 -19.66 13.96
N VAL A 17 19.46 -18.54 13.26
CA VAL A 17 18.36 -17.59 13.44
C VAL A 17 17.40 -17.68 12.26
N ILE A 18 16.12 -17.83 12.55
CA ILE A 18 15.02 -17.77 11.58
C ILE A 18 14.41 -16.38 11.64
N PHE A 19 14.42 -15.66 10.52
CA PHE A 19 13.82 -14.34 10.40
C PHE A 19 12.39 -14.42 9.89
N LEU A 20 11.51 -13.63 10.49
CA LEU A 20 10.16 -13.43 9.98
C LEU A 20 10.21 -12.45 8.81
N SER A 21 9.69 -12.88 7.66
CA SER A 21 9.50 -12.01 6.50
C SER A 21 8.02 -11.97 6.11
N PHE A 22 7.56 -10.79 5.70
CA PHE A 22 6.25 -10.64 5.08
C PHE A 22 6.38 -10.64 3.56
N ASP A 23 5.35 -11.10 2.87
CA ASP A 23 5.27 -10.97 1.41
C ASP A 23 5.02 -9.49 1.03
N PRO A 24 5.99 -8.83 0.35
CA PRO A 24 5.86 -7.41 0.01
C PRO A 24 4.65 -7.12 -0.88
N CYS A 25 4.27 -8.04 -1.78
CA CYS A 25 3.16 -7.79 -2.69
C CYS A 25 1.83 -7.75 -1.95
N HIS A 26 1.68 -8.56 -0.90
CA HIS A 26 0.47 -8.57 -0.07
C HIS A 26 0.40 -7.35 0.85
N ILE A 27 1.52 -6.88 1.38
CA ILE A 27 1.58 -5.61 2.10
C ILE A 27 1.11 -4.48 1.19
N LEU A 28 1.65 -4.36 -0.02
CA LEU A 28 1.28 -3.30 -0.95
C LEU A 28 -0.21 -3.39 -1.38
N LYS A 29 -0.73 -4.60 -1.61
CA LYS A 29 -2.16 -4.80 -1.89
C LYS A 29 -3.04 -4.32 -0.73
N ASN A 30 -2.67 -4.64 0.51
CA ASN A 30 -3.41 -4.20 1.69
C ASN A 30 -3.36 -2.68 1.87
N VAL A 31 -2.17 -2.09 1.78
CA VAL A 31 -1.97 -0.63 1.85
C VAL A 31 -2.80 0.07 0.79
N ARG A 32 -2.80 -0.42 -0.45
CA ARG A 32 -3.63 0.14 -1.54
C ARG A 32 -5.13 0.08 -1.19
N SER A 33 -5.64 -1.06 -0.74
CA SER A 33 -7.06 -1.17 -0.38
C SER A 33 -7.44 -0.21 0.75
N GLN A 34 -6.64 -0.19 1.81
CA GLN A 34 -6.84 0.72 2.94
C GLN A 34 -6.78 2.19 2.52
N PHE A 35 -5.85 2.56 1.63
CA PHE A 35 -5.71 3.92 1.10
C PHE A 35 -6.89 4.38 0.23
N LEU A 36 -7.55 3.45 -0.47
CA LEU A 36 -8.72 3.74 -1.30
C LEU A 36 -10.01 3.85 -0.48
N GLU A 37 -10.08 3.15 0.65
CA GLU A 37 -11.28 3.05 1.50
C GLU A 37 -11.25 3.99 2.71
N ARG A 38 -10.07 4.44 3.14
CA ARG A 38 -9.86 5.18 4.39
C ARG A 38 -8.92 6.35 4.20
N GLU A 39 -8.98 7.28 5.15
CA GLU A 39 -8.01 8.36 5.28
C GLU A 39 -6.78 7.89 6.06
N PHE A 40 -5.60 8.12 5.52
CA PHE A 40 -4.33 7.91 6.21
C PHE A 40 -3.84 9.21 6.82
N THR A 41 -2.98 9.12 7.81
CA THR A 41 -2.29 10.28 8.37
C THR A 41 -0.90 9.89 8.84
N ASP A 42 0.06 10.78 8.64
CA ASP A 42 1.41 10.70 9.23
C ASP A 42 1.54 11.57 10.50
N GLY A 43 0.40 12.09 10.99
CA GLY A 43 0.33 13.04 12.11
C GLY A 43 0.42 14.51 11.69
N THR A 44 0.78 14.82 10.44
CA THR A 44 0.87 16.20 9.92
C THR A 44 -0.30 16.59 9.04
N GLY A 45 -0.99 15.61 8.47
CA GLY A 45 -2.15 15.83 7.61
C GLY A 45 -2.83 14.55 7.17
N VAL A 46 -3.88 14.70 6.37
CA VAL A 46 -4.64 13.58 5.79
C VAL A 46 -4.11 13.24 4.41
N ILE A 47 -3.79 11.97 4.21
CA ILE A 47 -3.40 11.37 2.93
C ILE A 47 -4.56 10.48 2.48
N SER A 48 -5.29 10.89 1.45
CA SER A 48 -6.48 10.15 0.97
C SER A 48 -6.43 9.84 -0.52
N GLY A 49 -7.14 8.78 -0.92
CA GLY A 49 -7.29 8.38 -2.32
C GLY A 49 -7.94 9.42 -3.24
N THR A 50 -8.50 10.51 -2.68
CA THR A 50 -9.14 11.60 -3.45
C THR A 50 -8.17 12.26 -4.42
N LEU A 51 -6.89 12.36 -4.08
CA LEU A 51 -5.87 12.92 -4.98
C LEU A 51 -5.68 12.05 -6.23
N VAL A 52 -5.65 10.72 -6.06
CA VAL A 52 -5.52 9.77 -7.18
C VAL A 52 -6.74 9.87 -8.10
N GLN A 53 -7.93 10.07 -7.55
CA GLN A 53 -9.14 10.29 -8.33
C GLN A 53 -9.09 11.60 -9.12
N LYS A 54 -8.68 12.70 -8.50
CA LYS A 54 -8.50 14.00 -9.18
C LYS A 54 -7.48 13.90 -10.31
N LEU A 55 -6.36 13.21 -10.08
CA LEU A 55 -5.34 12.95 -11.09
C LEU A 55 -5.88 12.11 -12.25
N TYR A 56 -6.65 11.06 -11.96
CA TYR A 56 -7.28 10.23 -12.99
C TYR A 56 -8.25 11.04 -13.87
N GLU A 57 -9.12 11.86 -13.27
CA GLU A 57 -10.03 12.73 -14.03
C GLU A 57 -9.29 13.82 -14.82
N HIS A 58 -8.21 14.37 -14.28
CA HIS A 58 -7.35 15.30 -15.02
C HIS A 58 -6.71 14.62 -16.24
N GLN A 59 -6.13 13.44 -16.06
CA GLN A 59 -5.49 12.66 -17.12
C GLN A 59 -6.46 12.25 -18.23
N LYS A 60 -7.74 11.99 -17.93
CA LYS A 60 -8.76 11.72 -18.97
C LYS A 60 -8.92 12.87 -19.94
N ARG A 61 -8.72 14.11 -19.48
CA ARG A 61 -8.87 15.33 -20.29
C ARG A 61 -7.61 15.69 -21.07
N MET A 62 -6.50 14.99 -20.85
CA MET A 62 -5.25 15.24 -21.57
C MET A 62 -5.25 14.57 -22.94
N THR A 63 -4.87 15.31 -23.97
CA THR A 63 -4.71 14.81 -25.34
C THR A 63 -3.55 13.82 -25.46
N LEU A 64 -2.48 14.05 -24.69
CA LEU A 64 -1.32 13.16 -24.61
C LEU A 64 -1.23 12.58 -23.20
N LYS A 65 -1.09 11.26 -23.09
CA LYS A 65 -0.97 10.55 -21.82
C LYS A 65 0.47 10.11 -21.59
N LEU A 66 0.90 10.11 -20.33
CA LEU A 66 2.18 9.52 -19.92
C LEU A 66 2.18 8.01 -20.22
N GLY A 67 3.36 7.42 -20.46
CA GLY A 67 3.51 5.98 -20.71
C GLY A 67 3.04 5.10 -19.55
N THR A 68 3.07 5.61 -18.32
CA THR A 68 2.45 5.02 -17.14
C THR A 68 1.31 5.89 -16.67
N ASN A 69 0.08 5.39 -16.76
CA ASN A 69 -1.10 6.21 -16.57
C ASN A 69 -2.10 5.56 -15.59
N LEU A 70 -2.86 6.37 -14.87
CA LEU A 70 -3.94 5.89 -14.04
C LEU A 70 -5.04 5.31 -14.92
N THR A 71 -5.59 4.18 -14.49
CA THR A 71 -6.68 3.47 -15.19
C THR A 71 -7.81 3.27 -14.20
N ARG A 72 -8.97 2.80 -14.69
CA ARG A 72 -10.12 2.50 -13.83
C ARG A 72 -9.79 1.51 -12.70
N LYS A 73 -8.76 0.67 -12.86
CA LYS A 73 -8.32 -0.30 -11.82
C LYS A 73 -7.56 0.37 -10.66
N HIS A 74 -7.13 1.62 -10.81
CA HIS A 74 -6.32 2.35 -9.83
C HIS A 74 -7.13 3.31 -8.95
N VAL A 75 -8.42 3.48 -9.23
CA VAL A 75 -9.31 4.40 -8.51
C VAL A 75 -10.48 3.63 -7.89
N PRO A 76 -11.08 4.11 -6.78
CA PRO A 76 -12.27 3.50 -6.22
C PRO A 76 -13.43 3.60 -7.22
N VAL A 77 -14.28 2.58 -7.27
CA VAL A 77 -15.53 2.64 -8.03
C VAL A 77 -16.46 3.61 -7.29
N GLN A 78 -16.84 4.72 -7.92
CA GLN A 78 -17.92 5.55 -7.40
C GLN A 78 -19.24 4.75 -7.52
N PRO A 79 -20.08 4.71 -6.46
CA PRO A 79 -21.45 4.21 -6.58
C PRO A 79 -22.26 5.07 -7.55
#